data_AF-A0A4D7DR46-F1
#
_entry.id   AF-A0A4D7DR46-F1
#
_cell.length_a   1.000
_cell.length_b   1.000
_cell.length_c   1.000
_cell.angle_alpha   90.00
_cell.angle_beta   90.00
_cell.angle_gamma   90.00
#
_symmetry.space_group_name_H-M   'P 1'
#
loop_
_entity.id
_entity.type
_entity.pdbx_description
1 polymer ?
#
loop_
_entity_poly.entity_id
_entity_poly.type
_entity_poly.pdbx_seq_one_letter_code
_entity_poly.pdbx_strand_id
1 'polypeptide(L)'
;MRHLITAAVTANLVAFPVLAQVVELGVAEARPIFDETSQQVSVFVRLDREGAQAFAKFTRDHLQKPINILIDGKVSATPMIREPIVGGSFPISGLTSAKVADALSARLVSGQSVLTVAPAN
;
A
#
# COMPACT_ATOMS: atom_id res chain seq x y z
N MET A 1 28.87 36.57 42.83
CA MET A 1 29.20 35.99 41.51
C MET A 1 28.06 35.07 41.10
N ARG A 2 27.49 35.34 39.93
CA ARG A 2 26.39 34.59 39.28
C ARG A 2 26.92 33.21 38.87
N HIS A 3 26.06 32.21 38.72
CA HIS A 3 25.92 31.38 37.50
C HIS A 3 24.80 30.35 37.71
N LEU A 4 23.62 30.69 37.20
CA LEU A 4 22.52 29.77 36.91
C LEU A 4 22.91 28.99 35.66
N ILE A 5 22.96 27.66 35.72
CA ILE A 5 23.02 26.83 34.53
C ILE A 5 21.59 26.40 34.21
N THR A 6 20.94 27.18 33.35
CA THR A 6 19.69 26.83 32.70
C THR A 6 19.96 25.71 31.70
N ALA A 7 19.60 24.48 32.04
CA ALA A 7 19.54 23.40 31.07
C ALA A 7 18.32 23.61 30.17
N ALA A 8 18.52 24.24 29.02
CA ALA A 8 17.54 24.22 27.95
C ALA A 8 17.53 22.79 27.36
N VAL A 9 16.61 21.95 27.85
CA VAL A 9 16.18 20.77 27.10
C VAL A 9 15.33 21.30 25.95
N THR A 10 16.00 21.64 24.84
CA THR A 10 15.31 21.81 23.56
C THR A 10 14.86 20.42 23.12
N ALA A 11 13.65 20.06 23.56
CA ALA A 11 12.90 18.97 22.95
C ALA A 11 12.66 19.38 21.49
N ASN A 12 13.50 18.89 20.60
CA ASN A 12 13.30 19.01 19.17
C ASN A 12 12.14 18.08 18.81
N LEU A 13 10.92 18.59 19.00
CA LEU A 13 9.69 17.95 18.53
C LEU A 13 9.76 18.03 17.00
N VAL A 14 10.35 17.02 16.37
CA VAL A 14 10.10 16.81 14.94
C VAL A 14 8.64 16.38 14.88
N ALA A 15 7.76 17.37 14.70
CA ALA A 15 6.38 17.12 14.32
C ALA A 15 6.47 16.31 13.02
N PHE A 16 6.25 15.00 13.09
CA PHE A 16 6.05 14.21 11.89
C PHE A 16 4.90 14.87 11.14
N PRO A 17 5.12 15.40 9.94
CA PRO A 17 4.03 15.98 9.19
C PRO A 17 3.04 14.85 8.91
N VAL A 18 1.82 14.95 9.46
CA VAL A 18 0.67 14.14 9.04
C VAL A 18 0.25 14.65 7.65
N LEU A 19 1.09 14.43 6.63
CA LEU A 19 0.91 15.02 5.30
C LEU A 19 0.73 14.02 4.16
N ALA A 20 0.84 12.72 4.40
CA ALA A 20 0.34 11.71 3.47
C ALA A 20 0.20 10.39 4.24
N GLN A 21 -1.02 9.89 4.44
CA GLN A 21 -1.20 8.52 4.93
C GLN A 21 -0.91 7.55 3.79
N VAL A 22 0.34 7.49 3.36
CA VAL A 22 0.83 6.42 2.48
C VAL A 22 1.22 5.27 3.40
N VAL A 23 0.56 4.13 3.22
CA VAL A 23 0.84 2.90 3.97
C VAL A 23 1.51 1.93 3.02
N GLU A 24 2.72 1.52 3.35
CA GLU A 24 3.43 0.45 2.65
C GLU A 24 2.85 -0.91 3.05
N LEU A 25 2.65 -1.78 2.06
CA LEU A 25 2.07 -3.10 2.22
C LEU A 25 3.10 -4.16 1.87
N GLY A 26 3.51 -4.94 2.88
CA GLY A 26 4.38 -6.09 2.68
C GLY A 26 3.68 -7.21 1.89
N VAL A 27 4.36 -7.74 0.88
CA VAL A 27 3.83 -8.77 -0.03
C VAL A 27 4.45 -10.13 0.31
N ALA A 28 3.62 -11.10 0.69
CA ALA A 28 4.07 -12.47 0.93
C ALA A 28 4.09 -13.31 -0.35
N GLU A 29 3.20 -13.00 -1.29
CA GLU A 29 3.05 -13.75 -2.53
C GLU A 29 2.37 -12.90 -3.60
N ALA A 30 2.83 -13.03 -4.84
CA ALA A 30 2.16 -12.47 -6.00
C ALA A 30 2.21 -13.48 -7.15
N ARG A 31 1.09 -13.67 -7.84
CA ARG A 31 1.02 -14.58 -8.99
C ARG A 31 0.18 -13.98 -10.12
N PRO A 32 0.60 -14.14 -11.38
CA PRO A 32 -0.22 -13.77 -12.53
C PRO A 32 -1.49 -14.63 -12.55
N ILE A 33 -2.61 -14.03 -12.91
CA ILE A 33 -3.89 -14.70 -13.16
C ILE A 33 -4.42 -14.21 -14.50
N PHE A 34 -4.91 -15.16 -15.29
CA PHE A 34 -5.68 -14.88 -16.50
C PHE A 34 -7.12 -15.30 -16.27
N ASP A 35 -8.04 -14.37 -16.43
CA ASP A 35 -9.47 -14.65 -16.43
C ASP A 35 -9.92 -14.89 -17.87
N GLU A 36 -10.26 -16.15 -18.18
CA GLU A 36 -10.71 -16.57 -19.51
C GLU A 36 -12.05 -15.95 -19.92
N THR A 37 -12.90 -15.61 -18.95
CA THR A 37 -14.24 -15.06 -19.20
C THR A 37 -14.15 -13.59 -19.61
N SER A 38 -13.36 -12.81 -18.89
CA SER A 38 -13.18 -11.38 -19.16
C SER A 38 -12.02 -11.09 -20.12
N GLN A 39 -11.22 -12.11 -20.45
CA GLN A 39 -9.94 -11.99 -21.15
C GLN A 39 -8.98 -10.99 -20.48
N GLN A 40 -9.10 -10.81 -19.16
CA GLN A 40 -8.28 -9.88 -18.40
C GLN A 40 -7.09 -10.58 -17.76
N VAL A 41 -5.94 -9.89 -17.82
CA VAL A 41 -4.74 -10.28 -17.09
C VAL A 41 -4.67 -9.46 -15.80
N SER A 42 -4.45 -10.14 -14.68
CA SER A 42 -4.28 -9.55 -13.35
C SER A 42 -3.10 -10.18 -12.61
N VAL A 43 -2.66 -9.57 -11.51
CA VAL A 43 -1.77 -10.21 -10.53
C VAL A 43 -2.53 -10.36 -9.23
N PHE A 44 -2.71 -11.60 -8.77
CA PHE A 44 -3.20 -11.85 -7.43
C PHE A 44 -2.09 -11.62 -6.43
N VAL A 45 -2.37 -10.77 -5.45
CA VAL A 45 -1.45 -10.42 -4.37
C VAL A 45 -2.01 -10.96 -3.07
N ARG A 46 -1.12 -11.57 -2.28
CA ARG A 46 -1.34 -11.90 -0.88
C ARG A 46 -0.30 -11.16 -0.05
N LEU A 47 -0.78 -10.32 0.84
CA LEU A 47 0.02 -9.58 1.78
C LEU A 47 0.59 -10.52 2.85
N ASP A 48 1.70 -10.11 3.45
CA ASP A 48 2.15 -10.70 4.71
C ASP A 48 1.24 -10.28 5.87
N ARG A 49 1.55 -10.78 7.07
CA ARG A 49 0.74 -10.53 8.26
C ARG A 49 0.67 -9.05 8.62
N GLU A 50 1.78 -8.34 8.50
CA GLU A 50 1.90 -6.93 8.90
C GLU A 50 1.18 -6.04 7.89
N GLY A 51 1.41 -6.27 6.59
CA GLY A 51 0.73 -5.62 5.48
C GLY A 51 -0.77 -5.85 5.50
N ALA A 52 -1.24 -7.08 5.77
CA ALA A 52 -2.67 -7.37 5.89
C ALA A 52 -3.33 -6.58 7.05
N GLN A 53 -2.68 -6.49 8.20
CA GLN A 53 -3.19 -5.72 9.34
C GLN A 53 -3.20 -4.21 9.06
N ALA A 54 -2.13 -3.70 8.46
CA ALA A 54 -2.03 -2.31 8.05
C ALA A 54 -3.10 -1.94 7.02
N PHE A 55 -3.32 -2.81 6.03
CA PHE A 55 -4.35 -2.60 5.01
C PHE A 55 -5.77 -2.69 5.56
N ALA A 56 -6.03 -3.62 6.47
CA ALA A 56 -7.32 -3.74 7.15
C ALA A 56 -7.64 -2.49 7.99
N LYS A 57 -6.64 -1.95 8.71
CA LYS A 57 -6.79 -0.71 9.45
C LYS A 57 -7.04 0.47 8.48
N PHE A 58 -6.21 0.59 7.45
CA PHE A 58 -6.32 1.66 6.46
C PHE A 58 -7.70 1.67 5.80
N THR A 59 -8.19 0.53 5.31
CA THR A 59 -9.50 0.43 4.65
C THR A 59 -10.66 0.70 5.59
N ARG A 60 -10.57 0.31 6.87
CA ARG A 60 -11.57 0.65 7.90
C ARG A 60 -11.68 2.17 8.11
N ASP A 61 -10.57 2.89 8.04
CA ASP A 61 -10.55 4.34 8.21
C ASP A 61 -11.04 5.10 6.95
N HIS A 62 -11.14 4.40 5.81
CA HIS A 62 -11.46 4.96 4.48
C HIS A 62 -12.71 4.34 3.83
N LEU A 63 -13.71 3.95 4.63
CA LEU A 63 -14.97 3.43 4.12
C LEU A 63 -15.74 4.48 3.30
N GLN A 64 -16.40 4.02 2.24
CA GLN A 64 -17.14 4.81 1.26
C GLN A 64 -16.29 5.91 0.59
N LYS A 65 -14.97 5.74 0.58
CA LYS A 65 -14.03 6.67 -0.06
C LYS A 65 -13.20 5.93 -1.13
N PRO A 66 -12.83 6.62 -2.23
CA PRO A 66 -11.82 6.11 -3.13
C PRO A 66 -10.45 6.11 -2.45
N ILE A 67 -9.68 5.04 -2.68
CA ILE A 67 -8.28 4.95 -2.28
C ILE A 67 -7.44 4.67 -3.50
N ASN A 68 -6.20 5.14 -3.52
CA ASN A 68 -5.21 4.77 -4.51
C ASN A 68 -4.46 3.52 -4.04
N ILE A 69 -4.32 2.55 -4.93
CA ILE A 69 -3.35 1.46 -4.84
C ILE A 69 -2.20 1.83 -5.75
N LEU A 70 -1.00 2.00 -5.19
CA LEU A 70 0.17 2.41 -5.94
C LEU A 70 1.23 1.31 -5.98
N ILE A 71 1.90 1.22 -7.13
CA ILE A 71 3.07 0.39 -7.35
C ILE A 71 4.20 1.33 -7.74
N ASP A 72 5.28 1.34 -6.95
CA ASP A 72 6.41 2.24 -7.15
C ASP A 72 5.98 3.73 -7.23
N GLY A 73 4.99 4.09 -6.42
CA GLY A 73 4.42 5.45 -6.38
C GLY A 73 3.51 5.81 -7.55
N LYS A 74 3.25 4.89 -8.50
CA LYS A 74 2.31 5.09 -9.60
C LYS A 74 0.97 4.46 -9.28
N VAL A 75 -0.12 5.21 -9.48
CA VAL A 75 -1.47 4.70 -9.27
C VAL A 75 -1.75 3.57 -10.26
N SER A 76 -2.01 2.38 -9.72
CA SER A 76 -2.42 1.21 -10.49
C SER A 76 -3.94 1.07 -10.55
N ALA A 77 -4.62 1.39 -9.45
CA ALA A 77 -6.08 1.33 -9.36
C ALA A 77 -6.59 2.33 -8.31
N THR A 78 -7.82 2.79 -8.49
CA THR A 78 -8.52 3.67 -7.54
C THR A 78 -9.89 3.10 -7.15
N PRO A 79 -9.95 1.99 -6.40
CA PRO A 79 -11.22 1.40 -5.99
C PRO A 79 -11.92 2.22 -4.90
N MET A 80 -13.25 2.11 -4.86
CA MET A 80 -14.05 2.61 -3.76
C MET A 80 -14.20 1.53 -2.69
N ILE A 81 -13.71 1.80 -1.49
CA ILE A 81 -13.76 0.84 -0.37
C ILE A 81 -15.15 0.84 0.23
N ARG A 82 -15.84 -0.30 0.19
CA ARG A 82 -17.18 -0.45 0.75
C ARG A 82 -17.19 -1.06 2.14
N GLU A 83 -16.20 -1.91 2.43
CA GLU A 83 -16.02 -2.63 3.68
C GLU A 83 -14.53 -2.79 4.00
N PRO A 84 -14.16 -3.03 5.28
CA PRO A 84 -12.77 -3.26 5.64
C PRO A 84 -12.20 -4.52 4.97
N ILE A 85 -11.03 -4.41 4.35
CA ILE A 85 -10.37 -5.54 3.68
C ILE A 85 -9.46 -6.25 4.68
N VAL A 86 -10.00 -7.30 5.32
CA VAL A 86 -9.28 -8.06 6.36
C VAL A 86 -8.53 -9.29 5.82
N GLY A 87 -8.87 -9.76 4.62
CA GLY A 87 -8.29 -10.98 4.03
C GLY A 87 -6.86 -10.82 3.52
N GLY A 88 -6.35 -9.58 3.44
CA GLY A 88 -4.98 -9.29 2.99
C GLY A 88 -4.67 -9.82 1.59
N SER A 89 -5.67 -10.12 0.77
CA SER A 89 -5.47 -10.68 -0.57
C SER A 89 -6.41 -10.03 -1.55
N PHE A 90 -5.91 -9.66 -2.73
CA PHE A 90 -6.70 -9.00 -3.76
C PHE A 90 -6.03 -9.08 -5.14
N PRO A 91 -6.81 -8.99 -6.24
CA PRO A 91 -6.25 -8.86 -7.57
C PRO A 91 -5.84 -7.42 -7.89
N ILE A 92 -4.74 -7.27 -8.62
CA ILE A 92 -4.32 -6.05 -9.31
C ILE A 92 -4.63 -6.25 -10.79
N SER A 93 -5.68 -5.57 -11.27
CA SER A 93 -6.16 -5.66 -12.65
C SER A 93 -5.65 -4.50 -13.52
N GLY A 94 -5.99 -4.52 -14.81
CA GLY A 94 -5.62 -3.46 -15.76
C GLY A 94 -4.24 -3.65 -16.41
N LEU A 95 -3.71 -4.88 -16.40
CA LEU A 95 -2.43 -5.21 -17.01
C LEU A 95 -2.59 -5.49 -18.50
N THR A 96 -1.61 -5.09 -19.31
CA THR A 96 -1.70 -5.14 -20.78
C THR A 96 -1.36 -6.50 -21.39
N SER A 97 -0.65 -7.37 -20.66
CA SER A 97 -0.27 -8.70 -21.14
C SER A 97 0.18 -9.62 -20.00
N ALA A 98 0.16 -10.94 -20.25
CA ALA A 98 0.70 -11.95 -19.33
C ALA A 98 2.16 -11.68 -18.96
N LYS A 99 2.99 -11.30 -19.94
CA LYS A 99 4.41 -10.96 -19.70
C LYS A 99 4.59 -9.81 -18.71
N VAL A 100 3.71 -8.81 -18.75
CA VAL A 100 3.74 -7.69 -17.80
C VAL A 100 3.31 -8.15 -16.41
N ALA A 101 2.32 -9.03 -16.31
CA ALA A 101 1.90 -9.62 -15.05
C ALA A 101 2.98 -10.50 -14.42
N ASP A 102 3.66 -11.31 -15.20
CA ASP A 102 4.79 -12.14 -14.75
C ASP A 102 5.90 -11.26 -14.17
N ALA A 103 6.33 -10.24 -14.92
CA ALA A 103 7.38 -9.31 -14.48
C ALA A 103 6.97 -8.55 -13.21
N LEU A 104 5.72 -8.10 -13.12
CA LEU A 104 5.21 -7.42 -11.92
C LEU A 104 5.18 -8.36 -10.72
N SER A 105 4.67 -9.58 -10.87
CA SER A 105 4.60 -10.55 -9.78
C SER A 105 5.97 -10.87 -9.19
N ALA A 106 6.98 -11.07 -10.05
CA ALA A 106 8.35 -11.32 -9.62
C ALA A 106 8.95 -10.13 -8.86
N ARG A 107 8.67 -8.89 -9.29
CA ARG A 107 9.16 -7.67 -8.64
C ARG A 107 8.51 -7.41 -7.28
N LEU A 108 7.22 -7.70 -7.14
CA LEU A 108 6.50 -7.58 -5.87
C LEU A 108 7.02 -8.59 -4.85
N VAL A 109 7.20 -9.85 -5.25
CA VAL A 109 7.69 -10.90 -4.34
C VAL A 109 9.15 -10.70 -3.94
N SER A 110 9.98 -10.18 -4.84
CA SER A 110 11.40 -9.89 -4.54
C SER A 110 11.61 -8.61 -3.73
N GLY A 111 10.55 -7.85 -3.44
CA GLY A 111 10.64 -6.54 -2.79
C GLY A 111 11.27 -5.45 -3.66
N GLN A 112 11.48 -5.71 -4.96
CA GLN A 112 11.98 -4.72 -5.91
C GLN A 112 10.94 -3.66 -6.28
N SER A 113 9.65 -4.02 -6.17
CA SER A 113 8.55 -3.08 -6.29
C SER A 113 7.86 -2.89 -4.95
N VAL A 114 7.54 -1.64 -4.65
CA VAL A 114 6.87 -1.28 -3.40
C VAL A 114 5.38 -1.10 -3.66
N LEU A 115 4.57 -1.85 -2.92
CA LEU A 115 3.11 -1.73 -2.94
C LEU A 115 2.68 -0.79 -1.82
N THR A 116 1.95 0.27 -2.16
CA THR A 116 1.44 1.21 -1.16
C THR A 116 -0.03 1.53 -1.38
N VAL A 117 -0.68 2.01 -0.33
CA VAL A 117 -2.04 2.56 -0.40
C VAL A 117 -2.09 3.96 0.17
N ALA A 118 -2.91 4.80 -0.43
CA ALA A 118 -3.08 6.19 -0.03
C ALA A 118 -4.52 6.65 -0.28
N PRO A 119 -5.03 7.68 0.42
CA PRO A 119 -6.28 8.32 0.07
C PRO A 119 -6.25 8.81 -1.39
N ALA A 120 -7.37 8.72 -2.11
CA ALA A 120 -7.52 9.45 -3.35
C ALA A 120 -7.93 10.89 -3.03
N ASN A 121 -7.10 11.85 -3.42
CA ASN A 121 -7.29 13.28 -3.17
C ASN A 121 -8.20 13.92 -4.22
#